data_AF-J5XM20-F1
#
_entry.id   AF-J5XM20-F1
#
_cell.length_a   1.000
_cell.length_b   1.000
_cell.length_c   1.000
_cell.angle_alpha   90.00
_cell.angle_beta   90.00
_cell.angle_gamma   90.00
#
_symmetry.space_group_name_H-M   'P 1'
#
loop_
_entity.id
_entity.type
_entity.pdbx_description
1 polymer ?
#
loop_
_entity_poly.entity_id
_entity_poly.type
_entity_poly.pdbx_seq_one_letter_code
_entity_poly.pdbx_strand_id
1 'polypeptide(L)'
;MFKKGNSKRWKALSLAVALYVGGGQLSFEHVDAADVTGGDVTYNTGDTLPVDPIAGGAITPSSTDPGNVYSNKLTITGLNINGRRLYGGYTSGLGLVTGNEVILKDTMASGSHATIYGGWSEKNNATGNTVTLTGAAGGNTNYYLSVYGGGGTGSGKDHVTGNLLQVKGKGNEVYNVGNFEKMKFVLDTTVAAGNTMLRGINTVQAFDWDKVSVGNASTWGTGSAGSKRIVLYTGSTLTL
;
A
#
# COMPACT_ATOMS: atom_id res chain seq x y z
N MET A 1 2.44 36.02 -19.70
CA MET A 1 2.41 36.37 -18.25
C MET A 1 2.14 35.11 -17.44
N PHE A 2 3.16 34.53 -16.82
CA PHE A 2 3.03 33.30 -16.02
C PHE A 2 2.63 33.65 -14.56
N LYS A 3 1.51 33.13 -14.07
CA LYS A 3 0.90 33.46 -12.76
C LYS A 3 1.58 32.76 -11.58
N LYS A 4 2.47 33.45 -10.87
CA LYS A 4 3.20 33.02 -9.66
C LYS A 4 2.37 32.17 -8.69
N GLY A 5 2.67 30.88 -8.62
CA GLY A 5 2.13 29.88 -7.72
C GLY A 5 3.23 29.44 -6.76
N ASN A 6 2.92 29.42 -5.47
CA ASN A 6 3.91 29.27 -4.39
C ASN A 6 4.37 27.82 -4.17
N SER A 7 4.39 26.99 -5.21
CA SER A 7 4.79 25.59 -5.12
C SER A 7 6.32 25.46 -5.15
N LYS A 8 6.87 24.42 -4.49
CA LYS A 8 8.31 24.09 -4.56
C LYS A 8 8.80 23.95 -6.02
N ARG A 9 7.91 23.53 -6.92
CA ARG A 9 8.14 23.42 -8.37
C ARG A 9 8.46 24.77 -9.03
N TRP A 10 7.88 25.87 -8.56
CA TRP A 10 8.18 27.21 -9.09
C TRP A 10 9.54 27.70 -8.61
N LYS A 11 9.88 27.46 -7.34
CA LYS A 11 11.16 27.91 -6.78
C LYS A 11 12.36 27.26 -7.48
N ALA A 12 12.25 25.98 -7.84
CA ALA A 12 13.26 25.28 -8.62
C ALA A 12 13.37 25.82 -10.07
N LEU A 13 12.24 26.04 -10.73
CA LEU A 13 12.21 26.57 -12.10
C LEU A 13 12.75 28.02 -12.19
N SER A 14 12.46 28.85 -11.19
CA SER A 14 12.96 30.24 -11.11
C SER A 14 14.48 30.32 -10.88
N LEU A 15 15.06 29.35 -10.17
CA LEU A 15 16.49 29.37 -9.86
C LEU A 15 17.33 29.04 -11.11
N ALA A 16 16.86 28.11 -11.95
CA ALA A 16 17.52 27.76 -13.21
C ALA A 16 17.50 28.90 -14.24
N VAL A 17 16.41 29.67 -14.31
CA VAL A 17 16.29 30.80 -15.24
C VAL A 17 17.15 32.00 -14.80
N ALA A 18 17.34 32.20 -13.50
CA ALA A 18 18.13 33.33 -12.98
C ALA A 18 19.65 33.22 -13.29
N LEU A 19 20.19 32.02 -13.49
CA LEU A 19 21.61 31.82 -13.82
C LEU A 19 21.96 32.03 -15.30
N TYR A 20 20.97 32.06 -16.20
CA TYR A 20 21.23 32.21 -17.65
C TYR A 20 21.63 33.65 -18.05
N VAL A 21 21.30 34.65 -17.24
CA VAL A 21 21.60 36.06 -17.56
C VAL A 21 23.09 36.41 -17.30
N GLY A 22 23.88 35.49 -16.72
CA GLY A 22 25.24 35.74 -16.22
C GLY A 22 26.40 35.10 -16.99
N GLY A 23 26.22 34.60 -18.21
CA GLY A 23 27.34 34.27 -19.12
C GLY A 23 28.36 33.20 -18.66
N GLY A 24 28.00 32.32 -17.72
CA GLY A 24 28.84 31.19 -17.30
C GLY A 24 28.46 29.89 -18.00
N GLN A 25 29.46 29.09 -18.41
CA GLN A 25 29.26 27.74 -18.94
C GLN A 25 28.52 26.88 -17.90
N LEU A 26 27.29 26.46 -18.23
CA LEU A 26 26.47 25.60 -17.38
C LEU A 26 27.06 24.18 -17.37
N SER A 27 27.66 23.77 -16.26
CA SER A 27 27.61 22.37 -15.88
C SER A 27 26.15 22.04 -15.58
N PHE A 28 25.49 21.34 -16.49
CA PHE A 28 24.24 20.64 -16.18
C PHE A 28 24.59 19.54 -15.18
N GLU A 29 24.75 19.89 -13.91
CA GLU A 29 24.48 18.92 -12.85
C GLU A 29 23.05 18.41 -13.12
N HIS A 30 22.91 17.11 -13.29
CA HIS A 30 21.64 16.46 -13.55
C HIS A 30 20.63 16.99 -12.52
N VAL A 31 19.62 17.76 -12.97
CA VAL A 31 18.48 18.04 -12.11
C VAL A 31 17.70 16.74 -12.06
N ASP A 32 18.06 15.88 -11.10
CA ASP A 32 17.33 14.65 -10.86
C ASP A 32 15.87 14.98 -10.62
N ALA A 33 14.98 14.15 -11.17
CA ALA A 33 13.56 14.36 -10.95
C ALA A 33 13.24 14.22 -9.47
N ALA A 34 12.32 15.04 -9.00
CA ALA A 34 12.00 15.10 -7.58
C ALA A 34 11.22 13.84 -7.17
N ASP A 35 11.80 13.09 -6.24
CA ASP A 35 11.13 11.98 -5.57
C ASP A 35 9.84 12.44 -4.84
N VAL A 36 8.88 11.52 -4.69
CA VAL A 36 7.65 11.70 -3.92
C VAL A 36 7.70 10.85 -2.66
N THR A 37 7.82 11.51 -1.51
CA THR A 37 7.96 10.83 -0.22
C THR A 37 7.30 11.57 0.95
N GLY A 38 6.98 10.82 2.01
CA GLY A 38 6.46 11.35 3.27
C GLY A 38 5.02 11.85 3.19
N GLY A 39 4.28 11.50 2.13
CA GLY A 39 2.87 11.83 2.00
C GLY A 39 2.00 10.90 2.85
N ASP A 40 1.17 11.46 3.73
CA ASP A 40 0.11 10.74 4.44
C ASP A 40 -1.26 11.21 3.90
N VAL A 41 -1.95 10.37 3.14
CA VAL A 41 -3.29 10.63 2.60
C VAL A 41 -4.31 9.78 3.34
N THR A 42 -5.40 10.40 3.80
CA THR A 42 -6.45 9.71 4.56
C THR A 42 -7.83 10.04 3.99
N TYR A 43 -8.67 9.02 3.86
CA TYR A 43 -10.10 9.12 3.57
C TYR A 43 -10.90 8.36 4.64
N ASN A 44 -11.88 9.02 5.23
CA ASN A 44 -12.72 8.51 6.31
C ASN A 44 -14.16 8.32 5.83
N THR A 45 -14.99 7.73 6.69
CA THR A 45 -16.42 7.55 6.46
C THR A 45 -17.07 8.88 6.07
N GLY A 46 -17.75 8.90 4.93
CA GLY A 46 -18.42 10.08 4.37
C GLY A 46 -17.60 10.83 3.32
N ASP A 47 -16.30 10.57 3.20
CA ASP A 47 -15.47 11.17 2.17
C ASP A 47 -15.80 10.59 0.78
N THR A 48 -15.66 11.43 -0.24
CA THR A 48 -15.71 10.98 -1.64
C THR A 48 -14.30 10.69 -2.12
N LEU A 49 -14.06 9.44 -2.56
CA LEU A 49 -12.79 9.06 -3.15
C LEU A 49 -12.57 9.79 -4.49
N PRO A 50 -11.37 10.33 -4.75
CA PRO A 50 -11.06 11.02 -6.01
C PRO A 50 -11.04 10.03 -7.18
N VAL A 51 -10.92 10.57 -8.39
CA VAL A 51 -10.61 9.78 -9.58
C VAL A 51 -9.23 9.14 -9.46
N ASP A 52 -9.04 8.01 -10.13
CA ASP A 52 -7.78 7.27 -10.12
C ASP A 52 -6.62 8.09 -10.75
N PRO A 53 -5.37 7.90 -10.29
CA PRO A 53 -4.96 6.96 -9.24
C PRO A 53 -5.21 7.50 -7.82
N ILE A 54 -5.75 6.63 -6.95
CA ILE A 54 -5.90 6.93 -5.52
C ILE A 54 -4.67 6.39 -4.79
N ALA A 55 -3.75 7.28 -4.40
CA ALA A 55 -2.46 6.90 -3.84
C ALA A 55 -2.03 7.76 -2.65
N GLY A 56 -1.17 7.21 -1.78
CA GLY A 56 -0.49 7.99 -0.74
C GLY A 56 0.53 8.98 -1.32
N GLY A 57 1.16 8.62 -2.43
CA GLY A 57 2.01 9.48 -3.25
C GLY A 57 2.02 9.01 -4.70
N ALA A 58 2.10 9.94 -5.66
CA ALA A 58 2.04 9.60 -7.08
C ALA A 58 2.92 10.47 -8.00
N ILE A 59 3.53 9.83 -9.00
CA ILE A 59 4.14 10.47 -10.18
C ILE A 59 3.35 10.07 -11.42
N THR A 60 2.55 11.00 -11.95
CA THR A 60 1.66 10.81 -13.10
C THR A 60 1.28 12.15 -13.73
N PRO A 61 1.03 12.22 -15.06
CA PRO A 61 1.21 11.18 -16.08
C PRO A 61 2.59 11.31 -16.77
N SER A 62 3.68 11.15 -16.01
CA SER A 62 5.03 11.35 -16.53
C SER A 62 5.75 10.02 -16.71
N SER A 63 5.73 9.48 -17.94
CA SER A 63 6.22 8.13 -18.20
C SER A 63 7.75 7.99 -18.30
N THR A 64 8.45 9.12 -18.28
CA THR A 64 9.92 9.22 -18.36
C THR A 64 10.53 9.78 -17.08
N ASP A 65 9.72 10.04 -16.06
CA ASP A 65 10.19 10.61 -14.79
C ASP A 65 11.02 9.57 -14.02
N PRO A 66 12.31 9.84 -13.73
CA PRO A 66 13.14 8.93 -12.96
C PRO A 66 12.87 8.98 -11.44
N GLY A 67 12.03 9.90 -10.96
CA GLY A 67 11.75 10.09 -9.54
C GLY A 67 11.11 8.85 -8.90
N ASN A 68 11.59 8.51 -7.70
CA ASN A 68 11.09 7.42 -6.90
C ASN A 68 9.86 7.84 -6.08
N VAL A 69 9.02 6.87 -5.72
CA VAL A 69 7.85 7.09 -4.85
C VAL A 69 7.97 6.21 -3.63
N TYR A 70 8.29 6.80 -2.48
CA TYR A 70 8.64 5.99 -1.30
C TYR A 70 8.18 6.56 0.03
N SER A 71 7.98 5.70 1.03
CA SER A 71 7.57 6.11 2.39
C SER A 71 6.31 6.98 2.43
N ASN A 72 5.35 6.72 1.55
CA ASN A 72 4.02 7.34 1.58
C ASN A 72 3.00 6.39 2.20
N LYS A 73 1.88 6.94 2.66
CA LYS A 73 0.78 6.19 3.28
C LYS A 73 -0.55 6.60 2.71
N LEU A 74 -1.38 5.60 2.41
CA LEU A 74 -2.79 5.77 2.11
C LEU A 74 -3.63 5.07 3.18
N THR A 75 -4.49 5.80 3.87
CA THR A 75 -5.42 5.23 4.85
C THR A 75 -6.85 5.40 4.39
N ILE A 76 -7.60 4.30 4.27
CA ILE A 76 -9.03 4.30 3.92
C ILE A 76 -9.83 3.68 5.07
N THR A 77 -10.77 4.45 5.62
CA THR A 77 -11.63 4.02 6.72
C THR A 77 -13.10 4.10 6.36
N GLY A 78 -13.84 3.00 6.49
CA GLY A 78 -15.31 3.00 6.46
C GLY A 78 -15.94 3.27 5.09
N LEU A 79 -15.17 3.18 4.01
CA LEU A 79 -15.63 3.51 2.65
C LEU A 79 -15.92 2.27 1.79
N ASN A 80 -16.89 2.45 0.89
CA ASN A 80 -17.14 1.55 -0.22
C ASN A 80 -16.09 1.77 -1.32
N ILE A 81 -15.29 0.74 -1.59
CA ILE A 81 -14.17 0.76 -2.54
C ILE A 81 -14.42 -0.16 -3.75
N ASN A 82 -15.67 -0.55 -3.98
CA ASN A 82 -16.06 -1.37 -5.12
C ASN A 82 -15.54 -0.75 -6.44
N GLY A 83 -14.82 -1.56 -7.23
CA GLY A 83 -14.30 -1.17 -8.54
C GLY A 83 -13.07 -0.23 -8.49
N ARG A 84 -12.53 0.07 -7.30
CA ARG A 84 -11.41 1.01 -7.15
C ARG A 84 -10.06 0.31 -7.18
N ARG A 85 -9.04 1.08 -7.58
CA ARG A 85 -7.63 0.71 -7.44
C ARG A 85 -6.94 1.66 -6.48
N LEU A 86 -6.30 1.10 -5.45
CA LEU A 86 -5.66 1.84 -4.38
C LEU A 86 -4.16 1.53 -4.33
N TYR A 87 -3.35 2.53 -4.03
CA TYR A 87 -1.88 2.41 -4.06
C TYR A 87 -1.24 3.05 -2.82
N GLY A 88 -0.26 2.40 -2.21
CA GLY A 88 0.56 3.08 -1.19
C GLY A 88 1.41 4.17 -1.85
N GLY A 89 2.05 3.81 -2.97
CA GLY A 89 2.72 4.73 -3.89
C GLY A 89 2.48 4.30 -5.34
N TYR A 90 2.47 5.26 -6.27
CA TYR A 90 2.21 5.03 -7.69
C TYR A 90 3.17 5.82 -8.58
N THR A 91 3.76 5.18 -9.59
CA THR A 91 4.41 5.90 -10.69
C THR A 91 4.10 5.29 -12.05
N SER A 92 3.84 6.17 -13.02
CA SER A 92 3.85 5.85 -14.46
C SER A 92 5.25 5.98 -15.09
N GLY A 93 6.19 6.54 -14.33
CA GLY A 93 7.56 6.82 -14.73
C GLY A 93 8.50 5.62 -14.62
N LEU A 94 9.79 5.94 -14.46
CA LEU A 94 10.91 4.99 -14.42
C LEU A 94 11.38 4.68 -13.00
N GLY A 95 10.89 5.41 -11.99
CA GLY A 95 11.35 5.29 -10.61
C GLY A 95 10.88 4.03 -9.88
N LEU A 96 11.58 3.74 -8.79
CA LEU A 96 11.24 2.68 -7.83
C LEU A 96 10.04 3.08 -6.97
N VAL A 97 9.28 2.10 -6.51
CA VAL A 97 8.18 2.33 -5.55
C VAL A 97 8.38 1.49 -4.31
N THR A 98 8.83 2.12 -3.23
CA THR A 98 9.34 1.38 -2.05
C THR A 98 8.86 1.90 -0.71
N GLY A 99 8.69 1.01 0.26
CA GLY A 99 8.41 1.42 1.65
C GLY A 99 7.07 2.15 1.84
N ASN A 100 6.16 2.09 0.87
CA ASN A 100 4.84 2.72 0.99
C ASN A 100 3.87 1.80 1.74
N GLU A 101 2.82 2.37 2.31
CA GLU A 101 1.81 1.63 3.06
C GLU A 101 0.39 1.96 2.60
N VAL A 102 -0.45 0.92 2.44
CA VAL A 102 -1.91 1.08 2.41
C VAL A 102 -2.49 0.51 3.69
N ILE A 103 -3.33 1.29 4.37
CA ILE A 103 -4.09 0.87 5.55
C ILE A 103 -5.56 0.85 5.19
N LEU A 104 -6.19 -0.33 5.31
CA LEU A 104 -7.63 -0.49 5.15
C LEU A 104 -8.27 -0.77 6.49
N LYS A 105 -9.32 0.00 6.80
CA LYS A 105 -10.11 -0.15 8.01
C LYS A 105 -11.58 -0.11 7.66
N ASP A 106 -12.34 -1.13 8.04
CA ASP A 106 -13.80 -1.15 7.91
C ASP A 106 -14.30 -0.84 6.47
N THR A 107 -13.49 -1.16 5.45
CA THR A 107 -13.84 -0.92 4.03
C THR A 107 -14.81 -1.98 3.51
N MET A 108 -15.47 -1.67 2.37
CA MET A 108 -16.42 -2.57 1.72
C MET A 108 -16.08 -2.77 0.24
N ALA A 109 -15.88 -4.03 -0.16
CA ALA A 109 -15.61 -4.49 -1.52
C ALA A 109 -16.42 -5.76 -1.84
N SER A 110 -17.74 -5.71 -1.66
CA SER A 110 -18.65 -6.85 -1.82
C SER A 110 -19.47 -6.84 -3.11
N GLY A 111 -19.51 -5.72 -3.84
CA GLY A 111 -20.28 -5.57 -5.07
C GLY A 111 -19.46 -5.74 -6.36
N SER A 112 -18.18 -5.38 -6.33
CA SER A 112 -17.24 -5.58 -7.43
C SER A 112 -15.80 -5.59 -6.96
N HIS A 113 -14.89 -6.07 -7.81
CA HIS A 113 -13.47 -6.21 -7.46
C HIS A 113 -12.82 -4.85 -7.13
N ALA A 114 -12.29 -4.75 -5.92
CA ALA A 114 -11.36 -3.71 -5.52
C ALA A 114 -9.94 -4.30 -5.54
N THR A 115 -8.95 -3.55 -6.05
CA THR A 115 -7.56 -4.02 -6.15
C THR A 115 -6.60 -3.06 -5.48
N ILE A 116 -5.86 -3.56 -4.51
CA ILE A 116 -4.97 -2.76 -3.68
C ILE A 116 -3.54 -3.20 -3.96
N TYR A 117 -2.65 -2.24 -4.15
CA TYR A 117 -1.22 -2.45 -4.25
C TYR A 117 -0.49 -1.70 -3.14
N GLY A 118 0.41 -2.36 -2.41
CA GLY A 118 1.33 -1.67 -1.50
C GLY A 118 2.15 -0.61 -2.26
N GLY A 119 2.58 -0.94 -3.47
CA GLY A 119 3.18 0.01 -4.41
C GLY A 119 2.97 -0.40 -5.86
N TRP A 120 2.91 0.57 -6.78
CA TRP A 120 2.82 0.33 -8.22
C TRP A 120 3.88 1.13 -8.98
N SER A 121 4.80 0.42 -9.62
CA SER A 121 5.73 1.00 -10.59
C SER A 121 5.42 0.43 -11.96
N GLU A 122 5.01 1.28 -12.90
CA GLU A 122 4.68 0.80 -14.24
C GLU A 122 5.89 0.14 -14.93
N LYS A 123 7.11 0.64 -14.71
CA LYS A 123 8.31 0.24 -15.46
C LYS A 123 9.48 -0.23 -14.60
N ASN A 124 9.37 -0.23 -13.28
CA ASN A 124 10.46 -0.59 -12.38
C ASN A 124 9.97 -1.45 -11.20
N ASN A 125 10.82 -1.66 -10.19
CA ASN A 125 10.48 -2.50 -9.05
C ASN A 125 9.50 -1.81 -8.09
N ALA A 126 8.66 -2.62 -7.45
CA ALA A 126 7.72 -2.22 -6.41
C ALA A 126 7.90 -3.12 -5.17
N THR A 127 8.87 -2.77 -4.31
CA THR A 127 9.39 -3.64 -3.25
C THR A 127 9.35 -2.99 -1.87
N GLY A 128 9.37 -3.77 -0.79
CA GLY A 128 9.36 -3.27 0.58
C GLY A 128 8.08 -2.52 0.99
N ASN A 129 7.00 -2.62 0.22
CA ASN A 129 5.73 -1.96 0.50
C ASN A 129 4.85 -2.80 1.43
N THR A 130 3.92 -2.16 2.14
CA THR A 130 3.05 -2.81 3.12
C THR A 130 1.58 -2.61 2.77
N VAL A 131 0.79 -3.68 2.91
CA VAL A 131 -0.67 -3.57 3.00
C VAL A 131 -1.08 -4.00 4.41
N THR A 132 -1.66 -3.08 5.18
CA THR A 132 -2.15 -3.33 6.53
C THR A 132 -3.69 -3.40 6.51
N LEU A 133 -4.23 -4.56 6.89
CA LEU A 133 -5.65 -4.77 7.09
C LEU A 133 -5.97 -4.62 8.58
N THR A 134 -6.95 -3.80 8.94
CA THR A 134 -7.29 -3.47 10.34
C THR A 134 -8.74 -3.77 10.72
N GLY A 135 -9.32 -4.79 10.09
CA GLY A 135 -10.71 -5.19 10.23
C GLY A 135 -11.53 -4.83 9.00
N ALA A 136 -12.50 -5.69 8.69
CA ALA A 136 -13.61 -5.36 7.80
C ALA A 136 -14.87 -5.08 8.64
N ALA A 137 -15.89 -4.48 8.04
CA ALA A 137 -17.21 -4.35 8.67
C ALA A 137 -17.87 -5.71 8.99
N GLY A 138 -17.24 -6.84 8.64
CA GLY A 138 -17.66 -8.22 8.91
C GLY A 138 -18.58 -8.79 7.83
N GLY A 139 -18.88 -10.09 7.88
CA GLY A 139 -19.97 -10.70 7.11
C GLY A 139 -19.85 -10.67 5.59
N ASN A 140 -18.70 -11.04 5.00
CA ASN A 140 -18.47 -11.00 3.55
C ASN A 140 -18.41 -9.57 2.95
N THR A 141 -18.13 -8.54 3.76
CA THR A 141 -18.07 -7.14 3.28
C THR A 141 -16.89 -6.85 2.36
N ASN A 142 -15.81 -7.65 2.42
CA ASN A 142 -14.67 -7.53 1.50
C ASN A 142 -14.51 -8.77 0.62
N TYR A 143 -15.63 -9.35 0.19
CA TYR A 143 -15.65 -10.60 -0.58
C TYR A 143 -14.84 -10.54 -1.88
N TYR A 144 -14.76 -9.39 -2.56
CA TYR A 144 -14.04 -9.19 -3.81
C TYR A 144 -12.77 -8.34 -3.66
N LEU A 145 -12.23 -8.22 -2.44
CA LEU A 145 -11.01 -7.45 -2.19
C LEU A 145 -9.75 -8.23 -2.61
N SER A 146 -9.01 -7.73 -3.59
CA SER A 146 -7.70 -8.29 -3.95
C SER A 146 -6.57 -7.40 -3.45
N VAL A 147 -5.58 -7.99 -2.79
CA VAL A 147 -4.42 -7.28 -2.24
C VAL A 147 -3.12 -7.81 -2.83
N TYR A 148 -2.24 -6.89 -3.18
CA TYR A 148 -0.93 -7.18 -3.74
C TYR A 148 0.14 -6.35 -3.05
N GLY A 149 1.31 -6.93 -2.76
CA GLY A 149 2.41 -6.18 -2.14
C GLY A 149 3.00 -5.14 -3.09
N GLY A 150 3.21 -5.54 -4.35
CA GLY A 150 3.68 -4.68 -5.44
C GLY A 150 2.94 -4.98 -6.75
N GLY A 151 3.06 -4.10 -7.73
CA GLY A 151 2.51 -4.28 -9.08
C GLY A 151 3.17 -3.38 -10.12
N GLY A 152 2.96 -3.70 -11.39
CA GLY A 152 3.56 -3.02 -12.52
C GLY A 152 3.31 -3.73 -13.84
N THR A 153 3.68 -3.11 -14.95
CA THR A 153 3.62 -3.71 -16.30
C THR A 153 5.01 -4.04 -16.86
N GLY A 154 6.07 -3.60 -16.19
CA GLY A 154 7.45 -3.86 -16.56
C GLY A 154 7.80 -5.34 -16.50
N SER A 155 8.34 -5.87 -17.61
CA SER A 155 8.84 -7.24 -17.67
C SER A 155 10.10 -7.42 -16.83
N GLY A 156 10.23 -8.56 -16.14
CA GLY A 156 11.39 -8.91 -15.33
C GLY A 156 11.59 -8.02 -14.09
N LYS A 157 10.56 -7.29 -13.66
CA LYS A 157 10.61 -6.43 -12.47
C LYS A 157 10.22 -7.17 -11.21
N ASP A 158 10.85 -6.75 -10.12
CA ASP A 158 10.58 -7.29 -8.81
C ASP A 158 9.42 -6.54 -8.17
N HIS A 159 8.34 -7.28 -7.94
CA HIS A 159 7.13 -6.79 -7.26
C HIS A 159 6.87 -7.54 -5.96
N VAL A 160 7.84 -8.31 -5.44
CA VAL A 160 7.64 -9.23 -4.30
C VAL A 160 8.56 -8.89 -3.13
N THR A 161 9.84 -8.67 -3.41
CA THR A 161 10.86 -8.58 -2.35
C THR A 161 10.51 -7.52 -1.31
N GLY A 162 10.62 -7.89 -0.04
CA GLY A 162 10.37 -7.04 1.12
C GLY A 162 8.89 -6.73 1.37
N ASN A 163 7.97 -7.03 0.44
CA ASN A 163 6.59 -6.63 0.59
C ASN A 163 5.90 -7.39 1.72
N LEU A 164 5.10 -6.70 2.52
CA LEU A 164 4.48 -7.20 3.74
C LEU A 164 2.95 -7.12 3.69
N LEU A 165 2.29 -8.26 3.87
CA LEU A 165 0.89 -8.29 4.25
C LEU A 165 0.80 -8.29 5.78
N GLN A 166 0.28 -7.22 6.37
CA GLN A 166 0.08 -7.10 7.80
C GLN A 166 -1.41 -7.19 8.14
N VAL A 167 -1.77 -8.10 9.03
CA VAL A 167 -3.15 -8.32 9.47
C VAL A 167 -3.26 -7.94 10.94
N LYS A 168 -4.15 -7.00 11.22
CA LYS A 168 -4.51 -6.55 12.58
C LYS A 168 -6.02 -6.72 12.77
N GLY A 169 -6.44 -6.81 14.03
CA GLY A 169 -7.85 -7.00 14.37
C GLY A 169 -8.42 -8.32 13.83
N LYS A 170 -9.75 -8.39 13.74
CA LYS A 170 -10.50 -9.59 13.36
C LYS A 170 -11.36 -9.37 12.13
N GLY A 171 -11.75 -10.47 11.48
CA GLY A 171 -12.74 -10.47 10.41
C GLY A 171 -12.25 -9.83 9.12
N ASN A 172 -10.94 -9.79 8.88
CA ASN A 172 -10.40 -9.37 7.59
C ASN A 172 -10.72 -10.44 6.54
N GLU A 173 -11.00 -10.00 5.32
CA GLU A 173 -11.36 -10.86 4.21
C GLU A 173 -10.61 -10.40 2.97
N VAL A 174 -10.10 -11.36 2.21
CA VAL A 174 -9.41 -11.11 0.95
C VAL A 174 -9.80 -12.17 -0.06
N TYR A 175 -10.13 -11.73 -1.26
CA TYR A 175 -10.39 -12.57 -2.41
C TYR A 175 -9.11 -13.16 -2.98
N ASN A 176 -8.20 -12.28 -3.42
CA ASN A 176 -6.89 -12.66 -3.90
C ASN A 176 -5.78 -12.01 -3.07
N VAL A 177 -4.69 -12.75 -2.86
CA VAL A 177 -3.47 -12.27 -2.21
C VAL A 177 -2.27 -12.68 -3.07
N GLY A 178 -1.43 -11.71 -3.44
CA GLY A 178 -0.22 -11.98 -4.20
C GLY A 178 0.88 -10.95 -3.96
N ASN A 179 2.07 -11.20 -4.49
CA ASN A 179 3.19 -10.25 -4.49
C ASN A 179 3.68 -9.80 -3.11
N PHE A 180 3.51 -10.63 -2.07
CA PHE A 180 4.07 -10.42 -0.75
C PHE A 180 5.22 -11.40 -0.51
N GLU A 181 6.30 -10.91 0.09
CA GLU A 181 7.36 -11.79 0.62
C GLU A 181 7.02 -12.26 2.04
N LYS A 182 6.37 -11.39 2.83
CA LYS A 182 6.19 -11.57 4.27
C LYS A 182 4.74 -11.45 4.66
N MET A 183 4.37 -12.16 5.73
CA MET A 183 3.07 -12.02 6.37
C MET A 183 3.25 -11.79 7.87
N LYS A 184 2.51 -10.84 8.43
CA LYS A 184 2.54 -10.54 9.86
C LYS A 184 1.15 -10.40 10.44
N PHE A 185 0.83 -11.23 11.41
CA PHE A 185 -0.35 -11.05 12.25
C PHE A 185 0.05 -10.24 13.48
N VAL A 186 -0.74 -9.24 13.85
CA VAL A 186 -0.51 -8.47 15.09
C VAL A 186 -1.71 -8.66 15.99
N LEU A 187 -1.48 -9.31 17.13
CA LEU A 187 -2.52 -9.50 18.14
C LEU A 187 -2.66 -8.23 19.00
N ASP A 188 -3.90 -7.88 19.30
CA ASP A 188 -4.26 -6.79 20.21
C ASP A 188 -5.55 -7.14 20.97
N THR A 189 -6.02 -6.23 21.80
CA THR A 189 -7.21 -6.43 22.64
C THR A 189 -8.51 -6.55 21.86
N THR A 190 -8.55 -6.18 20.57
CA THR A 190 -9.73 -6.33 19.70
C THR A 190 -9.91 -7.76 19.18
N VAL A 191 -8.87 -8.60 19.34
CA VAL A 191 -8.84 -10.00 18.91
C VAL A 191 -9.17 -10.90 20.11
N ALA A 192 -10.44 -11.13 20.40
CA ALA A 192 -10.85 -12.10 21.44
C ALA A 192 -10.61 -13.57 21.02
N ALA A 193 -10.57 -14.49 22.00
CA ALA A 193 -10.44 -15.92 21.74
C ALA A 193 -11.58 -16.44 20.85
N GLY A 194 -11.27 -17.37 19.94
CA GLY A 194 -12.22 -17.92 18.97
C GLY A 194 -12.41 -17.06 17.71
N ASN A 195 -11.88 -15.83 17.67
CA ASN A 195 -11.93 -15.03 16.44
C ASN A 195 -11.06 -15.62 15.33
N THR A 196 -11.39 -15.23 14.10
CA THR A 196 -10.54 -15.40 12.93
C THR A 196 -9.97 -14.04 12.52
N MET A 197 -8.66 -13.94 12.32
CA MET A 197 -8.03 -12.68 11.90
C MET A 197 -8.20 -12.42 10.40
N LEU A 198 -7.83 -13.39 9.56
CA LEU A 198 -7.95 -13.32 8.11
C LEU A 198 -8.71 -14.51 7.54
N ARG A 199 -9.60 -14.27 6.59
CA ARG A 199 -10.19 -15.29 5.73
C ARG A 199 -9.78 -15.06 4.26
N GLY A 200 -9.11 -16.03 3.67
CA GLY A 200 -8.86 -16.09 2.22
C GLY A 200 -10.04 -16.74 1.48
N ILE A 201 -10.53 -16.12 0.41
CA ILE A 201 -11.74 -16.58 -0.28
C ILE A 201 -11.40 -17.36 -1.55
N ASN A 202 -10.54 -16.81 -2.40
CA ASN A 202 -10.15 -17.43 -3.67
C ASN A 202 -8.66 -17.79 -3.66
N THR A 203 -7.79 -17.03 -4.32
CA THR A 203 -6.38 -17.41 -4.42
C THR A 203 -5.54 -16.66 -3.42
N VAL A 204 -4.97 -17.37 -2.45
CA VAL A 204 -3.94 -16.81 -1.55
C VAL A 204 -2.62 -17.45 -1.93
N GLN A 205 -1.62 -16.62 -2.25
CA GLN A 205 -0.28 -17.10 -2.56
C GLN A 205 0.28 -18.04 -1.48
N ALA A 206 1.20 -18.91 -1.88
CA ALA A 206 2.08 -19.59 -0.95
C ALA A 206 2.93 -18.57 -0.18
N PHE A 207 3.13 -18.81 1.10
CA PHE A 207 4.06 -18.06 1.94
C PHE A 207 5.11 -19.01 2.50
N ASP A 208 6.35 -18.53 2.52
CA ASP A 208 7.41 -19.15 3.31
C ASP A 208 7.07 -18.96 4.80
N TRP A 209 6.91 -20.07 5.52
CA TRP A 209 6.53 -20.06 6.94
C TRP A 209 7.55 -19.36 7.83
N ASP A 210 8.83 -19.36 7.46
CA ASP A 210 9.88 -18.64 8.18
C ASP A 210 9.72 -17.11 8.04
N LYS A 211 8.90 -16.67 7.07
CA LYS A 211 8.55 -15.27 6.81
C LYS A 211 7.14 -14.91 7.27
N VAL A 212 6.45 -15.84 7.94
CA VAL A 212 5.19 -15.60 8.64
C VAL A 212 5.48 -15.37 10.12
N SER A 213 5.01 -14.24 10.67
CA SER A 213 5.27 -13.88 12.07
C SER A 213 4.01 -13.43 12.80
N VAL A 214 4.04 -13.56 14.14
CA VAL A 214 2.97 -13.08 15.03
C VAL A 214 3.56 -12.09 16.03
N GLY A 215 3.14 -10.83 15.93
CA GLY A 215 3.45 -9.78 16.90
C GLY A 215 2.53 -9.85 18.11
N ASN A 216 3.06 -9.46 19.28
CA ASN A 216 2.36 -9.39 20.57
C ASN A 216 1.79 -10.74 21.08
N ALA A 217 2.27 -11.87 20.58
CA ALA A 217 1.80 -13.19 21.01
C ALA A 217 2.00 -13.41 22.52
N SER A 218 3.13 -12.96 23.08
CA SER A 218 3.46 -13.12 24.50
C SER A 218 2.56 -12.32 25.44
N THR A 219 2.03 -11.17 24.99
CA THR A 219 1.22 -10.27 25.83
C THR A 219 -0.28 -10.45 25.62
N TRP A 220 -0.73 -10.99 24.48
CA TRP A 220 -2.15 -11.18 24.18
C TRP A 220 -2.87 -12.15 25.13
N GLY A 221 -2.14 -13.17 25.61
CA GLY A 221 -2.68 -14.21 26.50
C GLY A 221 -2.72 -13.83 27.98
N THR A 222 -2.07 -12.75 28.40
CA THR A 222 -1.84 -12.47 29.83
C THR A 222 -3.14 -12.18 30.58
N GLY A 223 -3.26 -12.72 31.80
CA GLY A 223 -4.39 -12.43 32.70
C GLY A 223 -5.65 -13.27 32.50
N SER A 224 -5.63 -14.32 31.67
CA SER A 224 -6.76 -15.23 31.51
C SER A 224 -6.59 -16.52 32.29
N ALA A 225 -7.65 -16.95 32.97
CA ALA A 225 -7.67 -18.15 33.82
C ALA A 225 -7.70 -19.48 33.03
N GLY A 226 -7.66 -19.44 31.69
CA GLY A 226 -7.75 -20.62 30.84
C GLY A 226 -7.02 -20.47 29.49
N SER A 227 -6.89 -21.59 28.78
CA SER A 227 -6.25 -21.63 27.45
C SER A 227 -7.02 -20.75 26.46
N LYS A 228 -6.33 -19.79 25.82
CA LYS A 228 -6.87 -19.06 24.68
C LYS A 228 -6.46 -19.73 23.37
N ARG A 229 -7.34 -19.67 22.37
CA ARG A 229 -7.04 -20.07 20.99
C ARG A 229 -7.50 -18.96 20.05
N ILE A 230 -6.73 -18.73 19.00
CA ILE A 230 -7.05 -17.80 17.92
C ILE A 230 -6.80 -18.48 16.58
N VAL A 231 -7.64 -18.18 15.60
CA VAL A 231 -7.43 -18.60 14.23
C VAL A 231 -6.81 -17.42 13.48
N LEU A 232 -5.53 -17.53 13.12
CA LEU A 232 -4.87 -16.47 12.34
C LEU A 232 -5.43 -16.43 10.91
N TYR A 233 -5.61 -17.60 10.30
CA TYR A 233 -6.05 -17.74 8.93
C TYR A 233 -7.05 -18.88 8.76
N THR A 234 -8.04 -18.67 7.91
CA THR A 234 -8.93 -19.72 7.38
C THR A 234 -9.25 -19.45 5.91
N GLY A 235 -9.84 -20.43 5.23
CA GLY A 235 -10.31 -20.29 3.86
C GLY A 235 -9.50 -21.08 2.86
N SER A 236 -9.30 -20.53 1.67
CA SER A 236 -8.61 -21.24 0.59
C SER A 236 -7.22 -21.72 0.99
N THR A 237 -6.83 -22.88 0.46
CA THR A 237 -5.57 -23.55 0.81
C THR A 237 -4.39 -22.63 0.53
N LEU A 238 -3.66 -22.29 1.59
CA LEU A 238 -2.28 -21.80 1.47
C LEU A 238 -1.49 -22.94 0.84
N THR A 239 -1.11 -22.77 -0.43
CA THR A 239 -0.26 -23.75 -1.09
C THR A 239 1.11 -23.73 -0.42
N LEU A 240 1.64 -24.92 -0.14
CA LEU A 240 2.92 -25.16 0.53
C LEU A 240 4.05 -25.23 -0.50
#